data_AF-A0A099RT34-F1
#
_entry.id   AF-A0A099RT34-F1
#
_cell.length_a   1.000
_cell.length_b   1.000
_cell.length_c   1.000
_cell.angle_alpha   90.00
_cell.angle_beta   90.00
_cell.angle_gamma   90.00
#
_symmetry.space_group_name_H-M   'P 1'
#
loop_
_entity.id
_entity.type
_entity.pdbx_description
1 polymer ?
#
loop_
_entity_poly.entity_id
_entity_poly.type
_entity_poly.pdbx_seq_one_letter_code
_entity_poly.pdbx_strand_id
1 'polypeptide(L)'
;MAECEELMNRFTLAGQDRNIRELRSHELEEYKSIYNDLVAQYFDSNGEIPVDMDIQVINKIYTQNDMNTTPLGLVNVSLEYLARILTFAKAQGIQWQLQCRKCTDTHFKKLSHFEVKVDCDRDVFVTMAVEAGFRF
;
A
#
# COMPACT_ATOMS: atom_id res chain seq x y z
N MET A 1 -27.64 16.02 -2.25
CA MET A 1 -27.29 14.67 -1.75
C MET A 1 -26.01 14.10 -2.38
N ALA A 2 -25.62 14.49 -3.60
CA ALA A 2 -24.40 14.01 -4.26
C ALA A 2 -23.07 14.34 -3.53
N GLU A 3 -22.95 15.51 -2.88
CA GLU A 3 -21.70 15.92 -2.21
C GLU A 3 -21.35 15.08 -0.96
N CYS A 4 -22.36 14.59 -0.24
CA CYS A 4 -22.15 13.73 0.94
C CYS A 4 -21.71 12.32 0.54
N GLU A 5 -22.21 11.77 -0.57
CA GLU A 5 -21.76 10.48 -1.09
C GLU A 5 -20.34 10.55 -1.66
N GLU A 6 -19.96 11.66 -2.30
CA GLU A 6 -18.58 11.90 -2.70
C GLU A 6 -17.62 11.98 -1.51
N LEU A 7 -18.02 12.70 -0.44
CA LEU A 7 -17.24 12.78 0.79
C LEU A 7 -17.14 11.43 1.50
N MET A 8 -18.23 10.67 1.64
CA MET A 8 -18.17 9.33 2.23
C MET A 8 -17.30 8.39 1.39
N ASN A 9 -17.45 8.40 0.07
CA ASN A 9 -16.60 7.60 -0.81
C ASN A 9 -15.12 8.00 -0.70
N ARG A 10 -14.79 9.30 -0.54
CA ARG A 10 -13.41 9.79 -0.32
C ARG A 10 -12.72 9.18 0.92
N PHE A 11 -13.48 8.78 1.94
CA PHE A 11 -12.95 8.21 3.18
C PHE A 11 -13.19 6.71 3.33
N THR A 12 -13.98 6.09 2.45
CA THR A 12 -14.09 4.64 2.36
C THR A 12 -12.90 4.04 1.61
N LEU A 13 -12.54 2.79 1.95
CA LEU A 13 -11.49 2.01 1.26
C LEU A 13 -11.66 2.00 -0.27
N ALA A 14 -12.92 2.01 -0.76
CA ALA A 14 -13.25 2.05 -2.19
C ALA A 14 -12.84 3.36 -2.90
N GLY A 15 -12.60 4.46 -2.17
CA GLY A 15 -12.21 5.74 -2.76
C GLY A 15 -10.71 6.04 -2.72
N GLN A 16 -9.91 5.19 -2.07
CA GLN A 16 -8.45 5.35 -1.97
C GLN A 16 -7.77 5.11 -3.34
N ASP A 17 -8.27 4.12 -4.09
CA ASP A 17 -7.71 3.75 -5.40
C ASP A 17 -8.28 4.55 -6.58
N ARG A 18 -9.32 5.37 -6.37
CA ARG A 18 -10.14 5.95 -7.46
C ARG A 18 -9.36 6.79 -8.47
N ASN A 19 -8.25 7.39 -8.07
CA ASN A 19 -7.42 8.22 -8.95
C ASN A 19 -6.12 7.52 -9.38
N ILE A 20 -5.82 6.35 -8.82
CA ILE A 20 -4.60 5.61 -9.14
C ILE A 20 -4.74 5.12 -10.59
N ARG A 21 -3.75 5.42 -11.41
CA ARG A 21 -3.76 5.01 -12.82
C ARG A 21 -3.78 3.49 -12.93
N GLU A 22 -4.37 3.00 -14.01
CA GLU A 22 -4.35 1.57 -14.32
C GLU A 22 -2.93 1.05 -14.57
N LEU A 23 -2.72 -0.21 -14.19
CA LEU A 23 -1.49 -0.94 -14.48
C LEU A 23 -1.42 -1.26 -15.97
N ARG A 24 -0.28 -0.96 -16.59
CA ARG A 24 0.02 -1.34 -17.97
C ARG A 24 0.35 -2.83 -18.04
N SER A 25 0.28 -3.41 -19.24
CA SER A 25 0.49 -4.85 -19.43
C SER A 25 1.80 -5.38 -18.84
N HIS A 26 2.91 -4.62 -18.95
CA HIS A 26 4.20 -5.01 -18.36
C HIS A 26 4.25 -4.84 -16.83
N GLU A 27 3.43 -3.95 -16.27
CA GLU A 27 3.34 -3.73 -14.82
C GLU A 27 2.47 -4.80 -14.15
N LEU A 28 1.56 -5.44 -14.89
CA LEU A 28 0.67 -6.49 -14.37
C LEU A 28 1.44 -7.74 -13.91
N GLU A 29 2.48 -8.13 -14.62
CA GLU A 29 3.30 -9.28 -14.24
C GLU A 29 4.07 -9.00 -12.95
N GLU A 30 4.66 -7.81 -12.87
CA GLU A 30 5.37 -7.32 -11.69
C GLU A 30 4.43 -7.17 -10.49
N TYR A 31 3.26 -6.59 -10.71
CA TYR A 31 2.21 -6.48 -9.71
C TYR A 31 1.83 -7.84 -9.12
N LYS A 32 1.62 -8.86 -9.98
CA LYS A 32 1.26 -10.21 -9.51
C LYS A 32 2.37 -10.81 -8.66
N SER A 33 3.62 -10.67 -9.07
CA SER A 33 4.77 -11.16 -8.28
C SER A 33 4.81 -10.47 -6.92
N ILE A 34 4.78 -9.13 -6.91
CA ILE A 34 4.82 -8.33 -5.68
C ILE A 34 3.64 -8.67 -4.77
N TYR A 35 2.42 -8.75 -5.32
CA TYR A 35 1.22 -9.07 -4.56
C TYR A 35 1.32 -10.45 -3.91
N ASN A 36 1.77 -11.46 -4.65
CA ASN A 36 1.96 -12.82 -4.10
C ASN A 36 3.01 -12.84 -2.98
N ASP A 37 4.11 -12.10 -3.13
CA ASP A 37 5.12 -11.96 -2.08
C ASP A 37 4.55 -11.29 -0.83
N LEU A 38 3.72 -10.25 -0.99
CA LEU A 38 3.04 -9.59 0.12
C LEU A 38 2.03 -10.52 0.82
N VAL A 39 1.31 -11.35 0.07
CA VAL A 39 0.38 -12.36 0.62
C VAL A 39 1.14 -13.40 1.44
N ALA A 40 2.29 -13.89 0.95
CA ALA A 40 3.14 -14.82 1.68
C ALA A 40 3.63 -14.22 3.01
N GLN A 41 4.13 -12.97 2.97
CA GLN A 41 4.56 -12.24 4.18
C GLN A 41 3.40 -11.99 5.16
N TYR A 42 2.20 -11.72 4.64
CA TYR A 42 1.02 -11.58 5.46
C TYR A 42 0.69 -12.91 6.16
N PHE A 43 0.67 -14.01 5.41
CA PHE A 43 0.40 -15.35 5.93
C PHE A 43 1.43 -15.76 7.00
N ASP A 44 2.72 -15.54 6.76
CA ASP A 44 3.79 -15.85 7.72
C ASP A 44 3.62 -15.08 9.04
N SER A 45 3.10 -13.85 8.98
CA SER A 45 2.89 -13.02 10.17
C SER A 45 1.60 -13.32 10.93
N ASN A 46 0.51 -13.69 10.25
CA ASN A 46 -0.82 -13.88 10.86
C ASN A 46 -1.22 -15.34 11.06
N GLY A 47 -0.65 -16.25 10.27
CA GLY A 47 -0.97 -17.68 10.23
C GLY A 47 -2.21 -18.04 9.41
N GLU A 48 -3.01 -17.06 8.98
CA GLU A 48 -4.21 -17.27 8.17
C GLU A 48 -4.44 -16.11 7.20
N ILE A 49 -5.05 -16.40 6.04
CA ILE A 49 -5.57 -15.39 5.11
C ILE A 49 -7.09 -15.29 5.34
N PRO A 50 -7.68 -14.09 5.45
CA PRO A 50 -9.12 -13.91 5.52
C PRO A 50 -9.82 -14.56 4.32
N VAL A 51 -10.87 -15.33 4.59
CA VAL A 51 -11.74 -15.92 3.55
C VAL A 51 -12.87 -14.93 3.27
N ASP A 52 -13.18 -14.72 1.99
CA ASP A 52 -14.26 -13.83 1.50
C ASP A 52 -14.12 -12.34 1.88
N MET A 53 -12.91 -11.88 2.20
CA MET A 53 -12.62 -10.47 2.48
C MET A 53 -11.28 -10.05 1.89
N ASP A 54 -11.17 -8.78 1.49
CA ASP A 54 -9.89 -8.20 1.08
C ASP A 54 -8.90 -8.17 2.24
N ILE A 55 -7.64 -8.49 1.94
CA ILE A 55 -6.56 -8.38 2.92
C ILE A 55 -6.29 -6.89 3.19
N GLN A 56 -6.50 -6.48 4.43
CA GLN A 56 -6.15 -5.15 4.90
C GLN A 56 -4.83 -5.19 5.67
N VAL A 57 -4.03 -4.16 5.48
CA VAL A 57 -2.73 -4.04 6.13
C VAL A 57 -2.53 -2.65 6.70
N ILE A 58 -1.79 -2.62 7.80
CA ILE A 58 -1.28 -1.37 8.30
C ILE A 58 0.00 -1.02 7.55
N ASN A 59 0.00 -0.07 6.62
CA ASN A 59 1.19 0.30 5.86
C ASN A 59 1.89 1.55 6.43
N LYS A 60 3.22 1.49 6.45
CA LYS A 60 4.07 2.67 6.66
C LYS A 60 5.24 2.63 5.70
N ILE A 61 5.40 3.67 4.91
CA ILE A 61 6.48 3.80 3.94
C ILE A 61 7.44 4.89 4.44
N TYR A 62 8.71 4.56 4.49
CA TYR A 62 9.79 5.44 4.92
C TYR A 62 10.89 5.49 3.88
N THR A 63 11.59 6.63 3.78
CA THR A 63 12.84 6.71 3.02
C THR A 63 14.03 6.25 3.86
N GLN A 64 15.23 6.20 3.28
CA GLN A 64 16.46 5.84 3.99
C GLN A 64 16.77 6.71 5.22
N ASN A 65 16.30 7.97 5.21
CA ASN A 65 16.47 8.90 6.33
C ASN A 65 15.35 8.77 7.38
N ASP A 66 14.61 7.65 7.37
CA ASP A 66 13.46 7.36 8.26
C ASP A 66 12.35 8.43 8.20
N MET A 67 12.26 9.18 7.11
CA MET A 67 11.17 10.12 6.89
C MET A 67 9.93 9.37 6.41
N ASN A 68 8.80 9.54 7.10
CA ASN A 68 7.54 8.95 6.68
C ASN A 68 7.05 9.58 5.36
N THR A 69 6.83 8.75 4.35
CA THR A 69 6.36 9.12 3.01
C THR A 69 5.06 8.38 2.64
N THR A 70 4.35 7.86 3.62
CA THR A 70 3.08 7.16 3.41
C THR A 70 2.04 8.12 2.82
N PRO A 71 1.45 7.82 1.65
CA PRO A 71 0.44 8.68 1.06
C PRO A 71 -0.78 8.89 1.99
N LEU A 72 -1.28 10.13 2.09
CA LEU A 72 -2.37 10.59 2.98
C LEU A 72 -2.20 10.33 4.49
N GLY A 73 -1.05 9.82 4.95
CA GLY A 73 -0.92 9.31 6.31
C GLY A 73 -1.91 8.18 6.63
N LEU A 74 -2.49 7.56 5.60
CA LEU A 74 -3.42 6.45 5.75
C LEU A 74 -2.62 5.25 6.24
N VAL A 75 -2.97 4.82 7.44
CA VAL A 75 -2.27 3.72 8.11
C VAL A 75 -2.90 2.39 7.74
N ASN A 76 -4.19 2.33 7.35
CA ASN A 76 -4.88 1.09 6.95
C ASN A 76 -5.33 1.16 5.49
N VAL A 77 -4.82 0.25 4.66
CA VAL A 77 -5.08 0.15 3.21
C VAL A 77 -5.24 -1.31 2.79
N SER A 78 -5.76 -1.54 1.58
CA SER A 78 -5.76 -2.89 0.99
C SER A 78 -4.33 -3.34 0.66
N LEU A 79 -4.10 -4.65 0.67
CA LEU A 79 -2.84 -5.21 0.21
C LEU A 79 -2.58 -4.88 -1.27
N GLU A 80 -3.65 -4.76 -2.07
CA GLU A 80 -3.58 -4.32 -3.46
C GLU A 80 -3.04 -2.89 -3.61
N TYR A 81 -3.48 -1.97 -2.76
CA TYR A 81 -2.97 -0.59 -2.73
C TYR A 81 -1.45 -0.58 -2.51
N LEU A 82 -0.99 -1.38 -1.55
CA LEU A 82 0.44 -1.54 -1.26
C LEU A 82 1.18 -2.18 -2.43
N ALA A 83 0.63 -3.22 -3.05
CA ALA A 83 1.24 -3.85 -4.21
C ALA A 83 1.37 -2.89 -5.40
N ARG A 84 0.35 -2.04 -5.65
CA ARG A 84 0.36 -1.05 -6.73
C ARG A 84 1.46 -0.01 -6.53
N ILE A 85 1.56 0.61 -5.33
CA ILE A 85 2.59 1.63 -5.11
C ILE A 85 4.01 1.06 -5.25
N LEU A 86 4.23 -0.18 -4.82
CA LEU A 86 5.50 -0.88 -4.99
C LEU A 86 5.78 -1.23 -6.45
N THR A 87 4.74 -1.55 -7.23
CA THR A 87 4.88 -1.79 -8.67
C THR A 87 5.34 -0.54 -9.40
N PHE A 88 4.75 0.62 -9.09
CA PHE A 88 5.19 1.89 -9.67
C PHE A 88 6.58 2.30 -9.19
N ALA A 89 6.92 2.05 -7.93
CA ALA A 89 8.28 2.24 -7.41
C ALA A 89 9.29 1.39 -8.21
N LYS A 90 8.99 0.11 -8.43
CA LYS A 90 9.85 -0.79 -9.23
C LYS A 90 10.03 -0.31 -10.66
N ALA A 91 8.95 0.17 -11.30
CA ALA A 91 9.00 0.72 -12.65
C ALA A 91 9.92 1.94 -12.78
N GLN A 92 10.10 2.70 -11.69
CA GLN A 92 11.05 3.82 -11.60
C GLN A 92 12.45 3.41 -11.12
N GLY A 93 12.71 2.10 -10.96
CA GLY A 93 13.99 1.58 -10.46
C GLY A 93 14.21 1.77 -8.96
N ILE A 94 13.17 2.15 -8.21
CA ILE A 94 13.25 2.31 -6.75
C ILE A 94 13.21 0.93 -6.11
N GLN A 95 14.25 0.61 -5.34
CA GLN A 95 14.30 -0.60 -4.53
C GLN A 95 13.67 -0.36 -3.16
N TRP A 96 13.26 -1.43 -2.49
CA TRP A 96 12.72 -1.33 -1.13
C TRP A 96 13.06 -2.56 -0.29
N GLN A 97 13.00 -2.37 1.02
CA GLN A 97 13.02 -3.44 2.01
C GLN A 97 11.65 -3.47 2.69
N LEU A 98 11.12 -4.68 2.88
CA LEU A 98 9.84 -4.88 3.55
C LEU A 98 10.05 -5.60 4.88
N GLN A 99 9.45 -5.06 5.93
CA GLN A 99 9.33 -5.72 7.22
C GLN A 99 7.85 -5.91 7.56
N CYS A 100 7.44 -7.17 7.71
CA CYS A 100 6.10 -7.54 8.14
C CYS A 100 6.10 -7.91 9.63
N ARG A 101 5.17 -7.37 10.41
CA ARG A 101 4.97 -7.73 11.82
C ARG A 101 3.48 -7.87 12.12
N LYS A 102 3.12 -8.88 12.90
CA LYS A 102 1.74 -9.05 13.38
C LYS A 102 1.29 -7.84 14.19
N CYS A 103 0.08 -7.34 13.97
CA CYS A 103 -0.51 -6.33 14.84
C CYS A 103 -0.89 -6.97 16.19
N THR A 104 -0.30 -6.48 17.27
CA THR A 104 -0.62 -6.91 18.64
C THR A 104 -1.67 -6.02 19.31
N ASP A 105 -2.12 -4.96 18.64
CA ASP A 105 -3.10 -4.02 19.16
C ASP A 105 -4.51 -4.63 19.15
N THR A 106 -5.16 -4.63 20.30
CA THR A 106 -6.46 -5.28 20.56
C THR A 106 -7.61 -4.75 19.70
N HIS A 107 -7.49 -3.55 19.14
CA HIS A 107 -8.51 -2.93 18.29
C HIS A 107 -8.45 -3.37 16.82
N PHE A 108 -7.32 -3.91 16.37
CA PHE A 108 -7.07 -4.29 14.97
C PHE A 108 -6.70 -5.77 14.84
N LYS A 109 -7.51 -6.63 15.48
CA LYS A 109 -7.32 -8.08 15.39
C LYS A 109 -7.30 -8.51 13.92
N LYS A 110 -6.25 -9.25 13.55
CA LYS A 110 -5.98 -9.80 12.20
C LYS A 110 -5.37 -8.83 11.17
N LEU A 111 -4.95 -7.62 11.53
CA LEU A 111 -4.10 -6.81 10.63
C LEU A 111 -2.61 -7.14 10.83
N SER A 112 -1.81 -6.91 9.79
CA SER A 112 -0.34 -6.89 9.90
C SER A 112 0.22 -5.52 9.55
N HIS A 113 1.28 -5.14 10.27
CA HIS A 113 2.09 -3.99 9.96
C HIS A 113 3.07 -4.32 8.85
N PHE A 114 2.97 -3.59 7.74
CA PHE A 114 3.89 -3.60 6.62
C PHE A 114 4.68 -2.30 6.66
N GLU A 115 5.92 -2.39 7.14
CA GLU A 115 6.87 -1.29 7.09
C GLU A 115 7.76 -1.44 5.85
N VAL A 116 7.69 -0.47 4.95
CA VAL A 116 8.46 -0.41 3.71
C VAL A 116 9.52 0.66 3.84
N LYS A 117 10.79 0.31 3.66
CA LYS A 117 11.89 1.27 3.50
C LYS A 117 12.27 1.37 2.03
N VAL A 118 11.98 2.49 1.40
CA VAL A 118 12.33 2.75 -0.01
C VAL A 118 13.72 3.36 -0.12
N ASP A 119 14.48 2.91 -1.12
CA ASP A 119 15.81 3.37 -1.45
C ASP A 119 15.75 4.54 -2.44
N CYS A 120 15.22 5.66 -1.96
CA CYS A 120 15.23 6.93 -2.68
C CYS A 120 14.95 8.11 -1.74
N ASP A 121 15.13 9.33 -2.25
CA ASP A 121 14.71 10.55 -1.56
C ASP A 121 13.20 10.67 -1.46
N ARG A 122 12.73 11.35 -0.42
CA ARG A 122 11.30 11.58 -0.17
C ARG A 122 10.61 12.21 -1.37
N ASP A 123 11.20 13.26 -1.92
CA ASP A 123 10.57 14.03 -3.00
C ASP A 123 10.46 13.18 -4.28
N VAL A 124 11.42 12.28 -4.52
CA VAL A 124 11.37 11.32 -5.65
C VAL A 124 10.21 10.35 -5.46
N PHE A 125 10.08 9.76 -4.28
CA PHE A 125 8.99 8.82 -4.00
C PHE A 125 7.61 9.48 -4.07
N VAL A 126 7.47 10.67 -3.47
CA VAL A 126 6.23 11.45 -3.46
C VAL A 126 5.84 11.84 -4.88
N THR A 127 6.79 12.31 -5.69
CA THR A 127 6.53 12.68 -7.10
C THR A 127 6.02 11.48 -7.87
N MET A 128 6.71 10.34 -7.78
CA MET A 128 6.28 9.08 -8.44
C MET A 128 4.85 8.70 -8.05
N ALA A 129 4.55 8.75 -6.75
CA ALA A 129 3.25 8.33 -6.27
C ALA A 129 2.14 9.34 -6.66
N VAL A 130 2.40 10.66 -6.63
CA VAL A 130 1.47 11.67 -7.15
C VAL A 130 1.21 11.49 -8.65
N GLU A 131 2.25 11.26 -9.45
CA GLU A 131 2.12 10.99 -10.90
C GLU A 131 1.32 9.72 -11.20
N ALA A 132 1.44 8.70 -10.35
CA ALA A 132 0.65 7.49 -10.42
C ALA A 132 -0.79 7.67 -9.90
N GLY A 133 -1.13 8.85 -9.36
CA GLY A 133 -2.48 9.20 -8.90
C GLY A 133 -2.75 8.93 -7.43
N PHE A 134 -1.72 8.58 -6.65
CA PHE A 134 -1.82 8.50 -5.19
C PHE A 134 -1.96 9.89 -4.59
N ARG A 135 -2.71 9.97 -3.50
CA ARG A 135 -2.96 11.23 -2.80
C ARG A 135 -1.95 11.39 -1.66
N PHE A 136 -1.43 12.60 -1.47
CA PHE A 136 -0.54 12.97 -0.38
C PHE A 136 -1.15 14.08 0.46
#